data_AF-A0A1Y2MTG9-F1
#
_entry.id   AF-A0A1Y2MTG9-F1
#
_cell.length_a   1.000
_cell.length_b   1.000
_cell.length_c   1.000
_cell.angle_alpha   90.00
_cell.angle_beta   90.00
_cell.angle_gamma   90.00
#
_symmetry.space_group_name_H-M   'P 1'
#
loop_
_entity.id
_entity.type
_entity.pdbx_description
1 polymer ?
#
loop_
_entity_poly.entity_id
_entity_poly.type
_entity_poly.pdbx_seq_one_letter_code
_entity_poly.pdbx_strand_id
1 'polypeptide(L)'
;MTAVGAVPVIASWAEPEGIAPRGTVVVVPGRGEHAAVYERFGRRIAADGYRVWAVSDPTVDEERTRSQVCALLGRTPSEEPGEPGPPPRVLVGSDTGALWAAGFAASGGAGGTGLDGLVLAGLPLAAAPGTPAPSWADELAVRTSCPAHRGRLDGDDAVRRGALAEPPPADWADRARPGAIDVPVLGVHGAADAISPVDDVRRWFAGLPSAELVSITGGVHDALNDRTHRTAAATTVLWLERLREGTGPIARAEPLTDPAAAVLVGPAALAADLAGPRPPVLLDVRWALGDPDGRAHHRAAHLPGAVYVDLDTELSRHTGDPADGRHPLPEPAALQSAARRWGIRADRPVVVYDASGGLAAARAWWLLRWGGHDDVRLLDGGLSAWQQAELPVESGDVPAPAPGDVVLPGGLLPVLDADGAAELAGSGLLLDARAGERYRGEVEPIDPRAGHVPGAVSAPTGDNLGPDGRFRPVAELRARFAALGARGRPVGVYCGSGVTAAHQVAALAAIGVPAALYPGSWSAWSNDPERPVATGVTP
;
A
#
# COMPACT_ATOMS: atom_id res chain seq x y z
N MET A 1 -19.48 44.97 -17.85
CA MET A 1 -19.62 43.51 -17.66
C MET A 1 -20.58 43.30 -16.53
N THR A 2 -21.72 42.68 -16.83
CA THR A 2 -22.89 42.50 -15.97
C THR A 2 -22.55 41.74 -14.70
N ALA A 3 -22.98 42.27 -13.55
CA ALA A 3 -22.90 41.64 -12.25
C ALA A 3 -23.64 40.30 -12.28
N VAL A 4 -22.90 39.20 -12.17
CA VAL A 4 -23.46 37.87 -11.93
C VAL A 4 -24.03 37.89 -10.52
N GLY A 5 -25.36 37.88 -10.39
CA GLY A 5 -26.04 37.76 -9.11
C GLY A 5 -25.52 36.55 -8.35
N ALA A 6 -25.21 36.73 -7.07
CA ALA A 6 -24.70 35.66 -6.21
C ALA A 6 -25.70 34.51 -6.17
N VAL A 7 -25.33 33.37 -6.76
CA VAL A 7 -26.09 32.13 -6.59
C VAL A 7 -26.01 31.78 -5.10
N PRO A 8 -27.15 31.73 -4.36
CA PRO A 8 -27.10 31.46 -2.93
C PRO A 8 -26.55 30.05 -2.70
N VAL A 9 -25.53 29.95 -1.85
CA VAL A 9 -25.01 28.68 -1.35
C VAL A 9 -26.07 28.01 -0.46
N ILE A 10 -26.03 26.68 -0.35
CA ILE A 10 -27.09 25.93 0.34
C ILE A 10 -26.83 25.88 1.85
N ALA A 11 -25.57 25.72 2.26
CA ALA A 11 -25.17 25.79 3.67
C ALA A 11 -23.73 26.29 3.82
N SER A 12 -23.41 26.81 5.00
CA SER A 12 -22.05 27.23 5.37
C SER A 12 -21.81 27.05 6.87
N TRP A 13 -20.57 26.75 7.22
CA TRP A 13 -20.09 26.64 8.60
C TRP A 13 -18.80 27.44 8.73
N ALA A 14 -18.84 28.45 9.61
CA ALA A 14 -17.72 29.36 9.85
C ALA A 14 -16.81 28.83 10.97
N GLU A 15 -15.58 29.29 10.93
CA GLU A 15 -14.58 29.15 11.98
C GLU A 15 -15.05 29.77 13.31
N PRO A 16 -14.47 29.34 14.45
CA PRO A 16 -14.77 29.95 15.74
C PRO A 16 -14.47 31.45 15.77
N GLU A 17 -15.27 32.21 16.51
CA GLU A 17 -15.10 33.66 16.67
C GLU A 17 -13.69 34.00 17.20
N GLY A 18 -13.04 34.97 16.57
CA GLY A 18 -11.68 35.40 16.92
C GLY A 18 -10.55 34.55 16.33
N ILE A 19 -10.85 33.51 15.54
CA ILE A 19 -9.86 32.74 14.79
C ILE A 19 -9.81 33.24 13.34
N ALA A 20 -8.61 33.56 12.85
CA ALA A 20 -8.43 33.91 11.44
C ALA A 20 -8.65 32.67 10.56
N PRO A 21 -9.40 32.78 9.44
CA PRO A 21 -9.68 31.65 8.57
C PRO A 21 -8.39 31.13 7.93
N ARG A 22 -8.19 29.81 7.98
CA ARG A 22 -6.99 29.11 7.50
C ARG A 22 -7.07 28.67 6.04
N GLY A 23 -8.27 28.67 5.47
CA GLY A 23 -8.54 28.17 4.13
C GLY A 23 -10.04 28.14 3.84
N THR A 24 -10.40 27.77 2.61
CA THR A 24 -11.78 27.59 2.14
C THR A 24 -12.01 26.16 1.68
N VAL A 25 -13.07 25.54 2.19
CA VAL A 25 -13.46 24.17 1.82
C VAL A 25 -14.86 24.21 1.24
N VAL A 26 -15.06 23.63 0.05
CA VAL A 26 -16.35 23.57 -0.61
C VAL A 26 -16.77 22.12 -0.80
N VAL A 27 -17.82 21.72 -0.10
CA VAL A 27 -18.38 20.37 -0.11
C VAL A 27 -19.38 20.22 -1.26
N VAL A 28 -19.15 19.23 -2.12
CA VAL A 28 -20.03 18.84 -3.22
C VAL A 28 -20.72 17.52 -2.83
N PRO A 29 -22.05 17.54 -2.55
CA PRO A 29 -22.79 16.35 -2.12
C PRO A 29 -22.80 15.22 -3.15
N GLY A 30 -22.98 13.99 -2.64
CA GLY A 30 -23.27 12.80 -3.44
C GLY A 30 -24.73 12.71 -3.90
N ARG A 31 -25.03 11.76 -4.79
CA ARG A 31 -26.36 11.65 -5.41
C ARG A 31 -27.42 11.32 -4.35
N GLY A 32 -28.48 12.10 -4.38
CA GLY A 32 -29.61 11.96 -3.46
C GLY A 32 -29.34 12.47 -2.05
N GLU A 33 -28.21 13.13 -1.82
CA GLU A 33 -27.93 13.89 -0.61
C GLU A 33 -28.04 15.39 -0.86
N HIS A 34 -27.97 16.18 0.21
CA HIS A 34 -27.95 17.63 0.14
C HIS A 34 -27.00 18.20 1.18
N ALA A 35 -26.71 19.49 1.07
CA ALA A 35 -25.72 20.19 1.90
C ALA A 35 -25.84 19.93 3.41
N ALA A 36 -27.07 19.88 3.96
CA ALA A 36 -27.25 19.68 5.40
C ALA A 36 -26.81 18.29 5.89
N VAL A 37 -26.73 17.26 5.03
CA VAL A 37 -26.18 15.94 5.40
C VAL A 37 -24.72 16.04 5.88
N TYR A 38 -23.98 17.04 5.38
CA TYR A 38 -22.57 17.27 5.67
C TYR A 38 -22.29 18.15 6.88
N GLU A 39 -23.32 18.60 7.61
CA GLU A 39 -23.16 19.49 8.77
C GLU A 39 -22.14 18.98 9.79
N ARG A 40 -22.16 17.68 10.09
CA ARG A 40 -21.22 17.10 11.06
C ARG A 40 -19.78 17.17 10.58
N PHE A 41 -19.54 16.91 9.29
CA PHE A 41 -18.22 17.03 8.69
C PHE A 41 -17.79 18.50 8.63
N GLY A 42 -18.66 19.37 8.08
CA GLY A 42 -18.38 20.79 7.94
C GLY A 42 -18.08 21.49 9.25
N ARG A 43 -18.85 21.24 10.33
CA ARG A 43 -18.56 21.79 11.66
C ARG A 43 -17.23 21.32 12.25
N ARG A 44 -16.77 20.10 11.94
CA ARG A 44 -15.46 19.61 12.40
C ARG A 44 -14.32 20.33 11.70
N ILE A 45 -14.39 20.40 10.37
CA ILE A 45 -13.40 21.12 9.58
C ILE A 45 -13.38 22.61 9.95
N ALA A 46 -14.55 23.20 10.21
CA ALA A 46 -14.67 24.59 10.63
C ALA A 46 -14.09 24.84 12.03
N ALA A 47 -14.24 23.90 12.97
CA ALA A 47 -13.64 24.00 14.29
C ALA A 47 -12.10 24.09 14.25
N ASP A 48 -11.48 23.52 13.22
CA ASP A 48 -10.04 23.62 12.95
C ASP A 48 -9.64 24.89 12.17
N GLY A 49 -10.56 25.84 11.98
CA GLY A 49 -10.28 27.18 11.45
C GLY A 49 -10.54 27.36 9.95
N TYR A 50 -11.20 26.42 9.28
CA TYR A 50 -11.52 26.51 7.84
C TYR A 50 -12.94 27.04 7.60
N ARG A 51 -13.14 27.84 6.54
CA ARG A 51 -14.48 28.23 6.11
C ARG A 51 -15.08 27.16 5.22
N VAL A 52 -16.15 26.52 5.67
CA VAL A 52 -16.76 25.42 4.94
C VAL A 52 -18.07 25.85 4.29
N TRP A 53 -18.21 25.55 3.02
CA TRP A 53 -19.39 25.80 2.21
C TRP A 53 -19.92 24.48 1.68
N ALA A 54 -21.23 24.36 1.46
CA ALA A 54 -21.82 23.23 0.77
C ALA A 54 -22.75 23.72 -0.34
N VAL A 55 -22.57 23.12 -1.52
CA VAL A 55 -23.27 23.48 -2.77
C VAL A 55 -24.40 22.49 -3.07
N SER A 56 -25.11 22.68 -4.18
CA SER A 56 -26.14 21.74 -4.65
C SER A 56 -25.54 20.41 -5.12
N ASP A 57 -26.36 19.35 -5.05
CA ASP A 57 -26.06 18.05 -5.68
C ASP A 57 -25.96 18.25 -7.21
N PRO A 58 -24.78 17.98 -7.81
CA PRO A 58 -24.58 18.20 -9.23
C PRO A 58 -25.41 17.25 -10.12
N THR A 59 -25.97 16.16 -9.57
CA THR A 59 -26.85 15.25 -10.32
C THR A 59 -28.27 15.82 -10.49
N VAL A 60 -28.64 16.82 -9.68
CA VAL A 60 -29.92 17.53 -9.79
C VAL A 60 -29.78 18.76 -10.71
N ASP A 61 -28.72 19.54 -10.55
CA ASP A 61 -28.47 20.77 -11.31
C ASP A 61 -26.96 21.07 -11.42
N GLU A 62 -26.32 20.50 -12.44
CA GLU A 62 -24.88 20.63 -12.68
C GLU A 62 -24.45 22.09 -12.90
N GLU A 63 -25.27 22.88 -13.61
CA GLU A 63 -24.97 24.28 -13.95
C GLU A 63 -25.01 25.18 -12.70
N ARG A 64 -26.00 24.98 -11.83
CA ARG A 64 -26.05 25.66 -10.53
C ARG A 64 -24.86 25.29 -9.67
N THR A 65 -24.53 24.00 -9.55
CA THR A 65 -23.38 23.54 -8.75
C THR A 65 -22.09 24.15 -9.29
N ARG A 66 -21.88 24.12 -10.60
CA ARG A 66 -20.72 24.77 -11.26
C ARG A 66 -20.67 26.26 -10.93
N SER A 67 -21.81 26.97 -11.02
CA SER A 67 -21.89 28.40 -10.75
C SER A 67 -21.57 28.74 -9.29
N GLN A 68 -22.09 27.96 -8.33
CA GLN A 68 -21.78 28.13 -6.90
C GLN A 68 -20.30 27.88 -6.61
N VAL A 69 -19.74 26.79 -7.13
CA VAL A 69 -18.31 26.45 -6.97
C VAL A 69 -17.42 27.54 -7.57
N CYS A 70 -17.70 27.98 -8.80
CA CYS A 70 -16.93 29.06 -9.43
C CYS A 70 -17.02 30.37 -8.65
N ALA A 71 -18.20 30.70 -8.11
CA ALA A 71 -18.37 31.90 -7.28
C ALA A 71 -17.56 31.83 -5.99
N LEU A 72 -17.45 30.66 -5.35
CA LEU A 72 -16.67 30.47 -4.13
C LEU A 72 -15.16 30.46 -4.40
N LEU A 73 -14.73 29.77 -5.47
CA LEU A 73 -13.32 29.65 -5.86
C LEU A 73 -12.77 30.89 -6.59
N GLY A 74 -13.63 31.76 -7.13
CA GLY A 74 -13.25 32.94 -7.91
C GLY A 74 -13.30 34.26 -7.15
N ARG A 75 -13.90 34.31 -5.95
CA ARG A 75 -13.97 35.54 -5.14
C ARG A 75 -12.59 35.93 -4.60
N THR A 76 -12.34 37.21 -4.44
CA THR A 76 -11.19 37.72 -3.68
C THR A 76 -11.30 37.25 -2.22
N PRO A 77 -10.20 36.80 -1.58
CA PRO A 77 -10.22 36.47 -0.16
C PRO A 77 -10.73 37.63 0.68
N SER A 78 -11.51 37.32 1.71
CA SER A 78 -12.03 38.31 2.66
C SER A 78 -11.98 37.77 4.08
N GLU A 79 -11.69 38.66 5.03
CA GLU A 79 -11.76 38.34 6.45
C GLU A 79 -13.20 38.46 6.98
N GLU A 80 -14.12 39.08 6.22
CA GLU A 80 -15.51 39.29 6.66
C GLU A 80 -16.25 37.96 6.85
N PRO A 81 -17.01 37.79 7.96
CA PRO A 81 -17.87 36.63 8.16
C PRO A 81 -18.89 36.50 7.02
N GLY A 82 -19.06 35.29 6.48
CA GLY A 82 -19.99 35.05 5.37
C GLY A 82 -19.40 35.27 3.97
N GLU A 83 -18.08 35.48 3.87
CA GLU A 83 -17.35 35.46 2.59
C GLU A 83 -16.30 34.32 2.54
N PRO A 84 -15.88 33.87 1.35
CA PRO A 84 -14.82 32.85 1.24
C PRO A 84 -13.53 33.31 1.92
N GLY A 85 -12.87 32.39 2.61
CA GLY A 85 -11.60 32.63 3.28
C GLY A 85 -10.40 32.67 2.33
N PRO A 86 -9.18 32.73 2.87
CA PRO A 86 -7.95 32.65 2.08
C PRO A 86 -7.76 31.26 1.44
N PRO A 87 -6.74 31.11 0.58
CA PRO A 87 -6.23 29.79 0.21
C PRO A 87 -5.67 29.04 1.44
N PRO A 88 -5.60 27.70 1.42
CA PRO A 88 -5.95 26.85 0.28
C PRO A 88 -7.47 26.77 0.07
N ARG A 89 -7.90 26.71 -1.20
CA ARG A 89 -9.28 26.49 -1.64
C ARG A 89 -9.41 25.05 -2.11
N VAL A 90 -10.24 24.27 -1.43
CA VAL A 90 -10.32 22.82 -1.64
C VAL A 90 -11.75 22.41 -1.94
N LEU A 91 -11.92 21.57 -2.95
CA LEU A 91 -13.20 20.86 -3.16
C LEU A 91 -13.19 19.54 -2.42
N VAL A 92 -14.25 19.27 -1.67
CA VAL A 92 -14.49 17.98 -1.01
C VAL A 92 -15.72 17.36 -1.65
N GLY A 93 -15.54 16.34 -2.47
CA GLY A 93 -16.64 15.61 -3.08
C GLY A 93 -16.89 14.28 -2.41
N SER A 94 -18.17 13.88 -2.34
CA SER A 94 -18.60 12.55 -1.90
C SER A 94 -19.41 11.88 -3.01
N ASP A 95 -19.24 10.57 -3.24
CA ASP A 95 -19.95 9.81 -4.28
C ASP A 95 -19.91 10.53 -5.65
N THR A 96 -21.04 10.83 -6.30
CA THR A 96 -21.07 11.55 -7.58
C THR A 96 -20.53 12.97 -7.48
N GLY A 97 -20.60 13.61 -6.30
CA GLY A 97 -19.93 14.87 -6.03
C GLY A 97 -18.41 14.76 -6.09
N ALA A 98 -17.84 13.61 -5.69
CA ALA A 98 -16.42 13.31 -5.87
C ALA A 98 -16.07 13.17 -7.35
N LEU A 99 -16.88 12.42 -8.10
CA LEU A 99 -16.68 12.24 -9.54
C LEU A 99 -16.76 13.57 -10.31
N TRP A 100 -17.75 14.39 -9.96
CA TRP A 100 -17.92 15.73 -10.52
C TRP A 100 -16.74 16.63 -10.20
N ALA A 101 -16.28 16.66 -8.93
CA ALA A 101 -15.15 17.48 -8.51
C ALA A 101 -13.85 17.10 -9.23
N ALA A 102 -13.62 15.79 -9.44
CA ALA A 102 -12.49 15.29 -10.22
C ALA A 102 -12.58 15.72 -11.69
N GLY A 103 -13.75 15.62 -12.32
CA GLY A 103 -13.99 16.10 -13.69
C GLY A 103 -13.85 17.62 -13.82
N PHE A 104 -14.32 18.37 -12.82
CA PHE A 104 -14.15 19.82 -12.75
C PHE A 104 -12.67 20.20 -12.75
N ALA A 105 -11.87 19.59 -11.88
CA ALA A 105 -10.42 19.83 -11.83
C ALA A 105 -9.72 19.43 -13.13
N ALA A 106 -10.02 18.24 -13.67
CA ALA A 106 -9.45 17.74 -14.92
C ALA A 106 -9.76 18.61 -16.16
N SER A 107 -10.80 19.43 -16.09
CA SER A 107 -11.17 20.40 -17.13
C SER A 107 -10.44 21.76 -17.02
N GLY A 108 -9.50 21.89 -16.08
CA GLY A 108 -8.86 23.17 -15.73
C GLY A 108 -9.74 24.07 -14.84
N GLY A 109 -10.74 23.47 -14.18
CA GLY A 109 -11.69 24.14 -13.29
C GLY A 109 -12.52 25.22 -13.98
N ALA A 110 -12.50 26.41 -13.41
CA ALA A 110 -13.15 27.63 -13.90
C ALA A 110 -12.23 28.48 -14.80
N GLY A 111 -11.28 27.86 -15.52
CA GLY A 111 -10.43 28.55 -16.49
C GLY A 111 -9.28 29.35 -15.86
N GLY A 112 -8.44 28.69 -15.06
CA GLY A 112 -7.36 29.33 -14.28
C GLY A 112 -7.67 29.41 -12.78
N THR A 113 -8.42 28.43 -12.25
CA THR A 113 -8.92 28.43 -10.87
C THR A 113 -7.83 28.43 -9.83
N GLY A 114 -8.01 29.28 -8.81
CA GLY A 114 -7.33 29.14 -7.51
C GLY A 114 -7.85 27.94 -6.71
N LEU A 115 -8.04 26.79 -7.36
CA LEU A 115 -8.26 25.52 -6.70
C LEU A 115 -6.90 25.01 -6.27
N ASP A 116 -6.71 24.78 -4.98
CA ASP A 116 -5.42 24.37 -4.42
C ASP A 116 -5.36 22.87 -4.14
N GLY A 117 -6.51 22.17 -4.08
CA GLY A 117 -6.54 20.73 -3.84
C GLY A 117 -7.92 20.10 -3.89
N LEU A 118 -7.94 18.76 -3.87
CA LEU A 118 -9.16 17.95 -3.86
C LEU A 118 -9.19 16.96 -2.70
N VAL A 119 -10.38 16.72 -2.15
CA VAL A 119 -10.67 15.56 -1.30
C VAL A 119 -11.80 14.77 -1.94
N LEU A 120 -11.58 13.48 -2.22
CA LEU A 120 -12.52 12.61 -2.91
C LEU A 120 -12.91 11.44 -1.99
N ALA A 121 -14.19 11.32 -1.66
CA ALA A 121 -14.74 10.25 -0.86
C ALA A 121 -15.74 9.39 -1.65
N GLY A 122 -15.67 8.07 -1.51
CA GLY A 122 -16.61 7.14 -2.16
C GLY A 122 -16.66 7.23 -3.70
N LEU A 123 -15.55 7.52 -4.39
CA LEU A 123 -15.49 7.86 -5.82
C LEU A 123 -16.06 6.77 -6.76
N PRO A 124 -17.27 6.90 -7.35
CA PRO A 124 -17.94 5.83 -8.08
C PRO A 124 -17.47 5.75 -9.55
N LEU A 125 -16.41 4.99 -9.82
CA LEU A 125 -15.78 4.89 -11.15
C LEU A 125 -16.40 3.85 -12.09
N ALA A 126 -17.13 2.88 -11.55
CA ALA A 126 -17.76 1.83 -12.32
C ALA A 126 -19.19 2.22 -12.75
N ALA A 127 -19.63 1.73 -13.91
CA ALA A 127 -21.06 1.65 -14.21
C ALA A 127 -21.70 0.75 -13.14
N ALA A 128 -22.82 1.21 -12.57
CA ALA A 128 -23.43 0.74 -11.31
C ALA A 128 -23.22 -0.75 -10.96
N PRO A 129 -23.04 -1.09 -9.66
CA PRO A 129 -22.98 -2.49 -9.26
C PRO A 129 -24.20 -3.26 -9.77
N GLY A 130 -23.96 -4.47 -10.28
CA GLY A 130 -24.91 -5.30 -11.03
C GLY A 130 -26.17 -5.76 -10.27
N THR A 131 -26.55 -5.14 -9.16
CA THR A 131 -27.88 -5.30 -8.56
C THR A 131 -28.19 -4.08 -7.68
N PRO A 132 -29.29 -3.33 -7.92
CA PRO A 132 -29.69 -2.24 -7.03
C PRO A 132 -30.01 -2.76 -5.63
N ALA A 133 -29.76 -1.94 -4.60
CA ALA A 133 -30.17 -2.25 -3.23
C ALA A 133 -31.70 -2.48 -3.22
N PRO A 134 -32.19 -3.68 -2.81
CA PRO A 134 -33.59 -4.04 -2.99
C PRO A 134 -34.54 -3.28 -2.04
N SER A 135 -34.00 -2.62 -1.01
CA SER A 135 -34.75 -1.79 -0.08
C SER A 135 -33.95 -0.57 0.40
N TRP A 136 -34.65 0.41 1.00
CA TRP A 136 -34.02 1.57 1.66
C TRP A 136 -33.08 1.15 2.81
N ALA A 137 -33.42 0.07 3.53
CA ALA A 137 -32.56 -0.46 4.59
C ALA A 137 -31.22 -0.96 4.04
N ASP A 138 -31.23 -1.58 2.85
CA ASP A 138 -30.01 -2.03 2.17
C ASP A 138 -29.19 -0.84 1.66
N GLU A 139 -29.83 0.19 1.12
CA GLU A 139 -29.13 1.43 0.73
C GLU A 139 -28.47 2.09 1.94
N LEU A 140 -29.18 2.22 3.07
CA LEU A 140 -28.59 2.73 4.32
C LEU A 140 -27.42 1.87 4.80
N ALA A 141 -27.47 0.55 4.59
CA ALA A 141 -26.40 -0.35 4.98
C ALA A 141 -25.12 -0.13 4.17
N VAL A 142 -25.27 0.15 2.88
CA VAL A 142 -24.18 0.43 1.95
C VAL A 142 -23.63 1.85 2.11
N ARG A 143 -24.51 2.83 2.37
CA ARG A 143 -24.15 4.24 2.63
C ARG A 143 -23.25 4.38 3.84
N THR A 144 -23.69 3.89 5.00
CA THR A 144 -22.99 4.16 6.26
C THR A 144 -23.19 3.03 7.27
N SER A 145 -22.18 2.74 8.08
CA SER A 145 -22.25 1.88 9.26
C SER A 145 -22.51 2.67 10.55
N CYS A 146 -22.58 4.01 10.48
CA CYS A 146 -22.84 4.87 11.64
C CYS A 146 -24.33 4.90 11.99
N PRO A 147 -24.76 4.39 13.15
CA PRO A 147 -26.18 4.39 13.51
C PRO A 147 -26.79 5.79 13.59
N ALA A 148 -26.03 6.77 14.08
CA ALA A 148 -26.46 8.16 14.15
C ALA A 148 -26.64 8.79 12.76
N HIS A 149 -25.79 8.44 11.80
CA HIS A 149 -25.93 8.94 10.43
C HIS A 149 -27.08 8.26 9.70
N ARG A 150 -27.27 6.94 9.88
CA ARG A 150 -28.46 6.24 9.39
C ARG A 150 -29.75 6.88 9.88
N GLY A 151 -29.83 7.20 11.17
CA GLY A 151 -30.99 7.89 11.74
C GLY A 151 -31.23 9.28 11.14
N ARG A 152 -30.15 10.02 10.78
CA ARG A 152 -30.26 11.30 10.07
C ARG A 152 -30.81 11.11 8.67
N LEU A 153 -30.27 10.18 7.89
CA LEU A 153 -30.72 9.91 6.53
C LEU A 153 -32.17 9.39 6.49
N ASP A 154 -32.55 8.54 7.44
CA ASP A 154 -33.90 7.96 7.48
C ASP A 154 -34.98 9.00 7.83
N GLY A 155 -34.64 9.98 8.68
CA GLY A 155 -35.55 11.05 9.12
C GLY A 155 -35.52 12.33 8.27
N ASP A 156 -34.77 12.37 7.18
CA ASP A 156 -34.62 13.56 6.32
C ASP A 156 -35.33 13.34 4.98
N ASP A 157 -36.49 13.98 4.81
CA ASP A 157 -37.32 13.86 3.61
C ASP A 157 -36.66 14.48 2.36
N ALA A 158 -35.61 15.29 2.52
CA ALA A 158 -34.84 15.83 1.40
C ALA A 158 -33.79 14.83 0.86
N VAL A 159 -33.53 13.72 1.56
CA VAL A 159 -32.69 12.63 1.07
C VAL A 159 -33.48 11.77 0.09
N ARG A 160 -32.97 11.65 -1.13
CA ARG A 160 -33.62 10.91 -2.22
C ARG A 160 -33.31 9.42 -2.10
N ARG A 161 -34.25 8.69 -1.52
CA ARG A 161 -34.18 7.22 -1.39
C ARG A 161 -34.12 6.56 -2.78
N GLY A 162 -33.30 5.53 -2.92
CA GLY A 162 -33.02 4.81 -4.17
C GLY A 162 -31.92 5.43 -5.02
N ALA A 163 -31.35 6.59 -4.65
CA ALA A 163 -30.44 7.30 -5.52
C ALA A 163 -29.14 6.53 -5.81
N LEU A 164 -28.61 5.73 -4.87
CA LEU A 164 -27.40 4.92 -5.14
C LEU A 164 -27.61 3.79 -6.19
N ALA A 165 -28.87 3.42 -6.46
CA ALA A 165 -29.20 2.46 -7.50
C ALA A 165 -29.12 3.06 -8.92
N GLU A 166 -29.20 4.38 -9.03
CA GLU A 166 -29.07 5.09 -10.31
C GLU A 166 -27.59 5.25 -10.65
N PRO A 167 -27.10 4.83 -11.83
CA PRO A 167 -25.71 5.01 -12.20
C PRO A 167 -25.32 6.50 -12.22
N PRO A 168 -24.06 6.85 -11.92
CA PRO A 168 -23.55 8.20 -12.19
C PRO A 168 -23.77 8.60 -13.66
N PRO A 169 -23.88 9.89 -13.97
CA PRO A 169 -23.97 10.35 -15.35
C PRO A 169 -22.83 9.79 -16.20
N ALA A 170 -23.16 9.23 -17.37
CA ALA A 170 -22.29 8.34 -18.12
C ALA A 170 -20.93 8.96 -18.52
N ASP A 171 -20.91 10.26 -18.78
CA ASP A 171 -19.73 10.97 -19.25
C ASP A 171 -18.87 11.55 -18.11
N TRP A 172 -19.33 11.50 -16.86
CA TRP A 172 -18.58 12.06 -15.74
C TRP A 172 -17.30 11.27 -15.42
N ALA A 173 -17.33 9.94 -15.57
CA ALA A 173 -16.14 9.11 -15.44
C ALA A 173 -15.10 9.44 -16.51
N ASP A 174 -15.53 9.68 -17.75
CA ASP A 174 -14.67 10.08 -18.86
C ASP A 174 -14.07 11.49 -18.68
N ARG A 175 -14.80 12.39 -18.01
CA ARG A 175 -14.32 13.74 -17.66
C ARG A 175 -13.30 13.69 -16.51
N ALA A 176 -13.47 12.79 -15.54
CA ALA A 176 -12.62 12.63 -14.36
C ALA A 176 -11.28 11.94 -14.67
N ARG A 177 -10.48 12.53 -15.57
CA ARG A 177 -9.20 11.96 -16.02
C ARG A 177 -8.10 12.26 -15.01
N PRO A 178 -7.50 11.25 -14.34
CA PRO A 178 -6.57 11.49 -13.24
C PRO A 178 -5.29 12.19 -13.71
N GLY A 179 -4.76 11.85 -14.89
CA GLY A 179 -3.57 12.50 -15.47
C GLY A 179 -3.78 13.96 -15.91
N ALA A 180 -5.01 14.48 -15.86
CA ALA A 180 -5.33 15.88 -16.16
C ALA A 180 -5.56 16.73 -14.89
N ILE A 181 -5.46 16.13 -13.70
CA ILE A 181 -5.61 16.83 -12.42
C ILE A 181 -4.22 17.24 -11.94
N ASP A 182 -3.98 18.54 -11.81
CA ASP A 182 -2.67 19.14 -11.50
C ASP A 182 -2.54 19.62 -10.05
N VAL A 183 -3.60 19.48 -9.24
CA VAL A 183 -3.62 19.81 -7.82
C VAL A 183 -3.46 18.56 -6.94
N PRO A 184 -2.92 18.67 -5.72
CA PRO A 184 -2.87 17.56 -4.78
C PRO A 184 -4.25 16.98 -4.46
N VAL A 185 -4.34 15.66 -4.35
CA VAL A 185 -5.60 14.94 -4.08
C VAL A 185 -5.49 14.06 -2.84
N LEU A 186 -6.43 14.19 -1.91
CA LEU A 186 -6.67 13.22 -0.84
C LEU A 186 -7.86 12.34 -1.18
N GLY A 187 -7.70 11.03 -1.10
CA GLY A 187 -8.77 10.05 -1.11
C GLY A 187 -9.09 9.59 0.30
N VAL A 188 -10.38 9.58 0.67
CA VAL A 188 -10.85 8.98 1.93
C VAL A 188 -11.91 7.93 1.56
N HIS A 189 -11.58 6.66 1.75
CA HIS A 189 -12.34 5.59 1.12
C HIS A 189 -12.58 4.39 2.03
N GLY A 190 -13.77 3.82 1.99
CA GLY A 190 -14.11 2.62 2.74
C GLY A 190 -13.51 1.35 2.12
N ALA A 191 -12.78 0.54 2.88
CA ALA A 191 -12.24 -0.72 2.36
C ALA A 191 -13.31 -1.76 2.01
N ALA A 192 -14.54 -1.59 2.52
CA ALA A 192 -15.70 -2.44 2.28
C ALA A 192 -16.79 -1.72 1.46
N ASP A 193 -16.43 -0.67 0.72
CA ASP A 193 -17.34 0.03 -0.19
C ASP A 193 -17.74 -0.90 -1.36
N ALA A 194 -19.03 -1.20 -1.45
CA ALA A 194 -19.61 -2.06 -2.48
C ALA A 194 -20.07 -1.30 -3.73
N ILE A 195 -20.21 0.03 -3.64
CA ILE A 195 -20.61 0.90 -4.75
C ILE A 195 -19.37 1.32 -5.54
N SER A 196 -18.31 1.64 -4.83
CA SER A 196 -17.02 2.01 -5.38
C SER A 196 -15.97 1.07 -4.79
N PRO A 197 -15.66 -0.04 -5.47
CA PRO A 197 -14.66 -0.98 -4.96
C PRO A 197 -13.29 -0.32 -4.80
N VAL A 198 -12.67 -0.51 -3.63
CA VAL A 198 -11.39 0.14 -3.28
C VAL A 198 -10.27 -0.12 -4.29
N ASP A 199 -10.25 -1.28 -4.95
CA ASP A 199 -9.24 -1.60 -5.96
C ASP A 199 -9.42 -0.79 -7.26
N ASP A 200 -10.65 -0.41 -7.60
CA ASP A 200 -10.93 0.46 -8.76
C ASP A 200 -10.48 1.89 -8.45
N VAL A 201 -10.77 2.35 -7.23
CA VAL A 201 -10.33 3.65 -6.72
C VAL A 201 -8.80 3.70 -6.66
N ARG A 202 -8.14 2.66 -6.16
CA ARG A 202 -6.67 2.57 -6.15
C ARG A 202 -6.08 2.72 -7.55
N ARG A 203 -6.64 2.01 -8.54
CA ARG A 203 -6.18 2.10 -9.94
C ARG A 203 -6.34 3.51 -10.52
N TRP A 204 -7.43 4.20 -10.19
CA TRP A 204 -7.64 5.58 -10.63
C TRP A 204 -6.69 6.57 -9.93
N PHE A 205 -6.50 6.42 -8.61
CA PHE A 205 -5.55 7.22 -7.84
C PHE A 205 -4.10 7.04 -8.32
N ALA A 206 -3.74 5.85 -8.83
CA ALA A 206 -2.42 5.60 -9.41
C ALA A 206 -2.11 6.46 -10.64
N GLY A 207 -3.15 6.99 -11.31
CA GLY A 207 -3.01 7.90 -12.44
C GLY A 207 -2.80 9.37 -12.06
N LEU A 208 -2.84 9.73 -10.77
CA LEU A 208 -2.70 11.11 -10.31
C LEU A 208 -1.21 11.47 -10.10
N PRO A 209 -0.79 12.70 -10.44
CA PRO A 209 0.60 13.13 -10.24
C PRO A 209 0.96 13.37 -8.77
N SER A 210 0.00 13.74 -7.93
CA SER A 210 0.19 14.00 -6.50
C SER A 210 -1.05 13.59 -5.72
N ALA A 211 -1.01 12.41 -5.08
CA ALA A 211 -2.15 11.90 -4.33
C ALA A 211 -1.78 11.13 -3.06
N GLU A 212 -2.69 11.16 -2.10
CA GLU A 212 -2.71 10.34 -0.89
C GLU A 212 -4.05 9.61 -0.83
N LEU A 213 -4.07 8.28 -0.70
CA LEU A 213 -5.31 7.51 -0.54
C LEU A 213 -5.33 6.85 0.83
N VAL A 214 -6.32 7.21 1.65
CA VAL A 214 -6.54 6.63 2.97
C VAL A 214 -7.72 5.66 2.89
N SER A 215 -7.42 4.37 3.04
CA SER A 215 -8.43 3.32 3.14
C SER A 215 -8.81 3.06 4.60
N ILE A 216 -10.10 3.06 4.90
CA ILE A 216 -10.65 2.83 6.22
C ILE A 216 -11.12 1.37 6.30
N THR A 217 -10.42 0.56 7.11
CA THR A 217 -10.77 -0.85 7.33
C THR A 217 -12.22 -1.01 7.81
N GLY A 218 -13.01 -1.77 7.04
CA GLY A 218 -14.43 -2.00 7.32
C GLY A 218 -15.32 -0.78 7.13
N GLY A 219 -14.79 0.34 6.62
CA GLY A 219 -15.58 1.51 6.23
C GLY A 219 -16.36 1.23 4.95
N VAL A 220 -17.53 1.87 4.84
CA VAL A 220 -18.43 1.76 3.68
C VAL A 220 -18.48 3.09 2.88
N HIS A 221 -19.47 3.27 2.02
CA HIS A 221 -19.45 4.25 0.92
C HIS A 221 -19.32 5.73 1.35
N ASP A 222 -20.14 6.19 2.30
CA ASP A 222 -20.16 7.58 2.77
C ASP A 222 -19.02 7.83 3.76
N ALA A 223 -17.77 7.68 3.32
CA ALA A 223 -16.59 7.64 4.19
C ALA A 223 -16.46 8.89 5.11
N LEU A 224 -16.89 10.07 4.64
CA LEU A 224 -16.91 11.30 5.44
C LEU A 224 -17.91 11.24 6.61
N ASN A 225 -18.95 10.43 6.46
CA ASN A 225 -20.07 10.30 7.38
C ASN A 225 -20.26 8.90 7.97
N ASP A 226 -19.30 7.99 7.77
CA ASP A 226 -19.33 6.64 8.29
C ASP A 226 -19.01 6.57 9.81
N ARG A 227 -18.94 5.37 10.39
CA ARG A 227 -18.63 5.15 11.82
C ARG A 227 -17.30 5.79 12.23
N THR A 228 -16.35 5.88 11.30
CA THR A 228 -15.03 6.50 11.45
C THR A 228 -14.98 7.96 11.00
N HIS A 229 -16.12 8.66 10.85
CA HIS A 229 -16.20 10.07 10.45
C HIS A 229 -15.25 11.03 11.19
N ARG A 230 -14.88 10.72 12.44
CA ARG A 230 -13.86 11.51 13.19
C ARG A 230 -12.47 11.37 12.58
N THR A 231 -12.10 10.14 12.23
CA THR A 231 -10.85 9.83 11.52
C THR A 231 -10.85 10.49 10.16
N ALA A 232 -11.94 10.37 9.38
CA ALA A 232 -12.06 11.03 8.08
C ALA A 232 -11.84 12.55 8.18
N ALA A 233 -12.52 13.22 9.12
CA ALA A 233 -12.33 14.65 9.35
C ALA A 233 -10.89 15.00 9.79
N ALA A 234 -10.31 14.23 10.72
CA ALA A 234 -8.94 14.46 11.19
C ALA A 234 -7.91 14.28 10.06
N THR A 235 -8.06 13.24 9.24
CA THR A 235 -7.24 13.01 8.05
C THR A 235 -7.35 14.18 7.07
N THR A 236 -8.57 14.67 6.81
CA THR A 236 -8.76 15.86 5.97
C THR A 236 -8.06 17.08 6.55
N VAL A 237 -8.20 17.38 7.85
CA VAL A 237 -7.54 18.53 8.49
C VAL A 237 -6.02 18.42 8.39
N LEU A 238 -5.45 17.27 8.74
CA LEU A 238 -3.99 17.07 8.67
C LEU A 238 -3.45 17.27 7.25
N TRP A 239 -4.21 16.83 6.24
CA TRP A 239 -3.86 17.04 4.84
C TRP A 239 -4.00 18.51 4.42
N LEU A 240 -5.05 19.21 4.85
CA LEU A 240 -5.24 20.65 4.59
C LEU A 240 -4.10 21.49 5.20
N GLU A 241 -3.64 21.17 6.41
CA GLU A 241 -2.51 21.86 7.03
C GLU A 241 -1.22 21.67 6.23
N ARG A 242 -0.95 20.45 5.74
CA ARG A 242 0.20 20.18 4.85
C ARG A 242 0.11 20.96 3.54
N LEU A 243 -1.08 20.96 2.94
CA LEU A 243 -1.35 21.71 1.71
C LEU A 243 -1.05 23.20 1.90
N ARG A 244 -1.46 23.78 3.04
CA ARG A 244 -1.19 25.18 3.38
C ARG A 244 0.31 25.45 3.59
N GLU A 245 1.04 24.51 4.18
CA GLU A 245 2.49 24.64 4.44
C GLU A 245 3.36 24.37 3.21
N GLY A 246 2.78 23.86 2.12
CA GLY A 246 3.54 23.41 0.94
C GLY A 246 4.40 22.18 1.23
N THR A 247 4.14 21.48 2.34
CA THR A 247 4.82 20.24 2.67
C THR A 247 4.18 19.11 1.86
N GLY A 248 4.97 18.47 1.00
CA GLY A 248 4.53 17.29 0.24
C GLY A 248 3.99 16.18 1.16
N PRO A 249 3.30 15.17 0.61
CA PRO A 249 2.66 14.13 1.43
C PRO A 249 3.66 13.51 2.41
N ILE A 250 3.31 13.49 3.70
CA ILE A 250 4.06 12.72 4.71
C ILE A 250 3.88 11.25 4.33
N ALA A 251 4.97 10.59 3.97
CA ALA A 251 4.96 9.20 3.55
C ALA A 251 4.22 8.30 4.54
N ARG A 252 3.03 7.85 4.14
CA ARG A 252 2.56 6.46 4.11
C ARG A 252 1.26 6.41 3.31
N ALA A 253 1.39 6.54 1.99
CA ALA A 253 0.44 5.94 1.07
C ALA A 253 0.74 4.44 1.04
N GLU A 254 -0.28 3.59 1.17
CA GLU A 254 -0.13 2.22 0.67
C GLU A 254 0.30 2.32 -0.80
N PRO A 255 1.34 1.60 -1.26
CA PRO A 255 1.70 1.61 -2.67
C PRO A 255 0.48 1.22 -3.51
N LEU A 256 0.12 2.04 -4.50
CA LEU A 256 -0.99 1.84 -5.43
C LEU A 256 -0.71 0.72 -6.47
N THR A 257 0.32 -0.09 -6.24
CA THR A 257 0.71 -1.24 -7.04
C THR A 257 0.04 -2.50 -6.49
N ASP A 258 -0.36 -3.42 -7.38
CA ASP A 258 -0.69 -4.79 -7.00
C ASP A 258 0.42 -5.31 -6.05
N PRO A 259 0.11 -5.73 -4.81
CA PRO A 259 1.11 -6.21 -3.86
C PRO A 259 2.03 -7.27 -4.47
N ALA A 260 1.50 -8.10 -5.38
CA ALA A 260 2.30 -9.07 -6.09
C ALA A 260 3.30 -8.40 -7.05
N ALA A 261 2.90 -7.39 -7.83
CA ALA A 261 3.78 -6.65 -8.73
C ALA A 261 4.83 -5.80 -7.99
N ALA A 262 4.56 -5.40 -6.75
CA ALA A 262 5.53 -4.72 -5.88
C ALA A 262 6.60 -5.67 -5.31
N VAL A 263 6.38 -7.00 -5.42
CA VAL A 263 7.29 -8.03 -4.88
C VAL A 263 7.90 -8.88 -5.99
N LEU A 264 7.18 -9.13 -7.08
CA LEU A 264 7.52 -10.08 -8.14
C LEU A 264 7.55 -9.38 -9.50
N VAL A 265 8.46 -9.82 -10.36
CA VAL A 265 8.51 -9.44 -11.78
C VAL A 265 8.71 -10.70 -12.64
N GLY A 266 7.93 -10.83 -13.70
CA GLY A 266 8.08 -11.94 -14.66
C GLY A 266 9.18 -11.68 -15.70
N PRO A 267 9.72 -12.72 -16.38
CA PRO A 267 10.82 -12.57 -17.33
C PRO A 267 10.58 -11.54 -18.45
N ALA A 268 9.40 -11.57 -19.08
CA ALA A 268 9.07 -10.64 -20.16
C ALA A 268 8.97 -9.18 -19.69
N ALA A 269 8.40 -8.96 -18.50
CA ALA A 269 8.32 -7.62 -17.90
C ALA A 269 9.72 -7.11 -17.52
N LEU A 270 10.57 -7.98 -16.95
CA LEU A 270 11.95 -7.63 -16.65
C LEU A 270 12.76 -7.29 -17.91
N ALA A 271 12.60 -8.05 -18.99
CA ALA A 271 13.26 -7.76 -20.26
C ALA A 271 12.86 -6.38 -20.81
N ALA A 272 11.59 -5.99 -20.68
CA ALA A 272 11.12 -4.66 -21.04
C ALA A 272 11.70 -3.57 -20.12
N ASP A 273 11.74 -3.81 -18.80
CA ASP A 273 12.34 -2.89 -17.83
C ASP A 273 13.83 -2.63 -18.12
N LEU A 274 14.57 -3.67 -18.49
CA LEU A 274 15.99 -3.58 -18.86
C LEU A 274 16.24 -2.78 -20.14
N ALA A 275 15.30 -2.78 -21.08
CA ALA A 275 15.35 -1.95 -22.29
C ALA A 275 14.86 -0.51 -22.07
N GLY A 276 14.28 -0.23 -20.90
CA GLY A 276 13.70 1.06 -20.56
C GLY A 276 14.73 2.15 -20.22
N PRO A 277 14.27 3.38 -19.91
CA PRO A 277 15.16 4.49 -19.54
C PRO A 277 15.75 4.33 -18.14
N ARG A 278 15.14 3.48 -17.30
CA ARG A 278 15.57 3.20 -15.93
C ARG A 278 15.77 1.70 -15.66
N PRO A 279 16.74 1.03 -16.33
CA PRO A 279 16.98 -0.39 -16.11
C PRO A 279 17.27 -0.69 -14.63
N PRO A 280 16.72 -1.79 -14.08
CA PRO A 280 17.03 -2.21 -12.73
C PRO A 280 18.47 -2.72 -12.60
N VAL A 281 19.02 -2.62 -11.39
CA VAL A 281 20.22 -3.37 -11.03
C VAL A 281 19.82 -4.83 -10.80
N LEU A 282 20.53 -5.75 -11.44
CA LEU A 282 20.26 -7.19 -11.34
C LEU A 282 21.23 -7.83 -10.34
N LEU A 283 20.71 -8.54 -9.35
CA LEU A 283 21.50 -9.30 -8.39
C LEU A 283 21.22 -10.80 -8.50
N ASP A 284 22.27 -11.58 -8.69
CA ASP A 284 22.25 -13.04 -8.67
C ASP A 284 22.70 -13.54 -7.30
N VAL A 285 21.79 -14.13 -6.55
CA VAL A 285 22.01 -14.60 -5.18
C VAL A 285 21.92 -16.14 -5.14
N ARG A 286 22.51 -16.81 -6.12
CA ARG A 286 22.57 -18.28 -6.12
C ARG A 286 23.38 -18.79 -4.93
N TRP A 287 22.67 -19.47 -4.05
CA TRP A 287 23.19 -20.13 -2.86
C TRP A 287 22.37 -21.38 -2.59
N ALA A 288 23.04 -22.48 -2.26
CA ALA A 288 22.42 -23.69 -1.76
C ALA A 288 23.27 -24.23 -0.61
N LEU A 289 22.61 -24.79 0.39
CA LEU A 289 23.33 -25.33 1.55
C LEU A 289 24.25 -26.49 1.13
N GLY A 290 25.54 -26.35 1.41
CA GLY A 290 26.56 -27.35 1.05
C GLY A 290 27.14 -27.19 -0.36
N ASP A 291 26.70 -26.17 -1.10
CA ASP A 291 27.23 -25.81 -2.42
C ASP A 291 28.02 -24.49 -2.34
N PRO A 292 29.36 -24.53 -2.33
CA PRO A 292 30.19 -23.32 -2.28
C PRO A 292 30.38 -22.66 -3.65
N ASP A 293 29.88 -23.27 -4.74
CA ASP A 293 30.26 -22.92 -6.11
C ASP A 293 29.32 -21.88 -6.77
N GLY A 294 28.51 -21.15 -5.98
CA GLY A 294 27.56 -20.14 -6.48
C GLY A 294 28.18 -19.13 -7.46
N ARG A 295 29.41 -18.67 -7.21
CA ARG A 295 30.15 -17.78 -8.13
C ARG A 295 30.53 -18.47 -9.44
N ALA A 296 30.88 -19.75 -9.40
CA ALA A 296 31.17 -20.51 -10.61
C ALA A 296 29.89 -20.74 -11.43
N HIS A 297 28.77 -20.99 -10.77
CA HIS A 297 27.45 -21.04 -11.40
C HIS A 297 27.08 -19.72 -12.08
N HIS A 298 27.34 -18.58 -11.41
CA HIS A 298 27.22 -17.24 -12.01
C HIS A 298 28.04 -17.09 -13.28
N ARG A 299 29.34 -17.35 -13.21
CA ARG A 299 30.23 -17.28 -14.37
C ARG A 299 29.81 -18.20 -15.52
N ALA A 300 29.19 -19.35 -15.24
CA ALA A 300 28.76 -20.27 -16.28
C ALA A 300 27.59 -19.71 -17.11
N ALA A 301 26.58 -19.13 -16.46
CA ALA A 301 25.44 -18.47 -17.11
C ALA A 301 24.69 -17.57 -16.12
N HIS A 302 24.42 -16.32 -16.48
CA HIS A 302 23.66 -15.35 -15.69
C HIS A 302 22.83 -14.41 -16.57
N LEU A 303 21.93 -13.65 -15.97
CA LEU A 303 21.19 -12.59 -16.68
C LEU A 303 22.16 -11.49 -17.13
N PRO A 304 21.96 -10.84 -18.30
CA PRO A 304 22.90 -9.84 -18.80
C PRO A 304 23.17 -8.71 -17.80
N GLY A 305 24.45 -8.49 -17.47
CA GLY A 305 24.89 -7.49 -16.49
C GLY A 305 24.57 -7.79 -15.01
N ALA A 306 24.08 -8.98 -14.68
CA ALA A 306 23.77 -9.35 -13.29
C ALA A 306 25.01 -9.48 -12.41
N VAL A 307 25.00 -8.83 -11.26
CA VAL A 307 26.08 -8.89 -10.26
C VAL A 307 25.86 -10.09 -9.34
N TYR A 308 26.87 -10.94 -9.20
CA TYR A 308 26.85 -12.01 -8.20
C TYR A 308 26.97 -11.44 -6.79
N VAL A 309 26.05 -11.85 -5.92
CA VAL A 309 26.01 -11.49 -4.50
C VAL A 309 26.23 -12.74 -3.66
N ASP A 310 27.27 -12.71 -2.84
CA ASP A 310 27.63 -13.81 -1.96
C ASP A 310 26.79 -13.73 -0.67
N LEU A 311 25.92 -14.72 -0.46
CA LEU A 311 24.96 -14.71 0.64
C LEU A 311 25.65 -14.77 2.02
N ASP A 312 26.71 -15.56 2.14
CA ASP A 312 27.41 -15.77 3.39
C ASP A 312 28.22 -14.54 3.78
N THR A 313 28.93 -13.94 2.82
CA THR A 313 29.88 -12.85 3.12
C THR A 313 29.29 -11.45 2.97
N GLU A 314 28.24 -11.25 2.16
CA GLU A 314 27.69 -9.93 1.87
C GLU A 314 26.25 -9.72 2.37
N LEU A 315 25.49 -10.80 2.60
CA LEU A 315 24.11 -10.75 3.12
C LEU A 315 23.98 -11.27 4.56
N SER A 316 25.11 -11.54 5.21
CA SER A 316 25.19 -12.03 6.58
C SER A 316 26.41 -11.46 7.29
N ARG A 317 26.38 -11.40 8.62
CA ARG A 317 27.59 -11.25 9.45
C ARG A 317 27.90 -12.57 10.13
N HIS A 318 29.18 -12.88 10.35
CA HIS A 318 29.58 -14.04 11.14
C HIS A 318 30.39 -13.58 12.35
N THR A 319 29.87 -13.81 13.55
CA THR A 319 30.53 -13.51 14.83
C THR A 319 31.32 -14.68 15.39
N GLY A 320 31.03 -15.89 14.92
CA GLY A 320 31.53 -17.13 15.50
C GLY A 320 30.72 -17.61 16.71
N ASP A 321 29.70 -16.86 17.14
CA ASP A 321 28.77 -17.29 18.19
C ASP A 321 27.59 -18.07 17.58
N PRO A 322 27.41 -19.37 17.90
CA PRO A 322 26.27 -20.15 17.41
C PRO A 322 24.91 -19.59 17.85
N ALA A 323 24.83 -18.83 18.94
CA ALA A 323 23.61 -18.22 19.43
C ALA A 323 23.09 -17.09 18.51
N ASP A 324 23.95 -16.50 17.67
CA ASP A 324 23.53 -15.55 16.63
C ASP A 324 22.85 -16.25 15.43
N GLY A 325 22.95 -17.59 15.35
CA GLY A 325 22.50 -18.41 14.24
C GLY A 325 23.47 -18.40 13.04
N ARG A 326 23.17 -19.22 12.01
CA ARG A 326 24.07 -19.39 10.85
C ARG A 326 24.15 -18.20 9.89
N HIS A 327 23.08 -17.42 9.73
CA HIS A 327 23.07 -16.23 8.86
C HIS A 327 22.46 -15.00 9.59
N PRO A 328 23.15 -14.50 10.63
CA PRO A 328 22.75 -13.28 11.33
C PRO A 328 22.68 -12.09 10.36
N LEU A 329 21.85 -11.09 10.67
CA LEU A 329 21.74 -9.89 9.85
C LEU A 329 23.08 -9.13 9.77
N PRO A 330 23.49 -8.64 8.59
CA PRO A 330 24.67 -7.80 8.48
C PRO A 330 24.44 -6.44 9.18
N GLU A 331 25.52 -5.80 9.60
CA GLU A 331 25.46 -4.41 10.05
C GLU A 331 24.98 -3.49 8.91
N PRO A 332 24.11 -2.49 9.18
CA PRO A 332 23.59 -1.61 8.13
C PRO A 332 24.68 -0.95 7.28
N ALA A 333 25.80 -0.54 7.89
CA ALA A 333 26.93 0.05 7.19
C ALA A 333 27.64 -0.94 6.25
N ALA A 334 27.73 -2.21 6.64
CA ALA A 334 28.31 -3.26 5.81
C ALA A 334 27.39 -3.59 4.62
N LEU A 335 26.07 -3.72 4.88
CA LEU A 335 25.06 -3.90 3.84
C LEU A 335 25.06 -2.74 2.84
N GLN A 336 25.08 -1.48 3.32
CA GLN A 336 25.18 -0.30 2.46
C GLN A 336 26.45 -0.33 1.60
N SER A 337 27.57 -0.70 2.20
CA SER A 337 28.84 -0.78 1.47
C SER A 337 28.80 -1.85 0.39
N ALA A 338 28.20 -3.01 0.66
CA ALA A 338 27.98 -4.07 -0.33
C ALA A 338 27.01 -3.63 -1.43
N ALA A 339 25.86 -3.04 -1.07
CA ALA A 339 24.86 -2.51 -1.99
C ALA A 339 25.44 -1.48 -2.98
N ARG A 340 26.31 -0.59 -2.50
CA ARG A 340 27.03 0.35 -3.37
C ARG A 340 28.02 -0.35 -4.30
N ARG A 341 28.74 -1.39 -3.85
CA ARG A 341 29.62 -2.19 -4.72
C ARG A 341 28.86 -2.96 -5.80
N TRP A 342 27.62 -3.34 -5.54
CA TRP A 342 26.74 -3.94 -6.55
C TRP A 342 26.17 -2.90 -7.54
N GLY A 343 26.45 -1.62 -7.34
CA GLY A 343 25.99 -0.53 -8.21
C GLY A 343 24.59 0.01 -7.89
N ILE A 344 24.00 -0.33 -6.73
CA ILE A 344 22.65 0.12 -6.37
C ILE A 344 22.60 1.63 -6.15
N ARG A 345 21.69 2.28 -6.86
CA ARG A 345 21.42 3.72 -6.77
C ARG A 345 20.05 3.98 -6.18
N ALA A 346 19.89 5.14 -5.54
CA ALA A 346 18.64 5.52 -4.90
C ALA A 346 17.48 5.71 -5.89
N ASP A 347 17.76 6.06 -7.15
CA ASP A 347 16.78 6.37 -8.20
C ASP A 347 16.42 5.17 -9.11
N ARG A 348 17.00 4.00 -8.84
CA ARG A 348 16.88 2.81 -9.70
C ARG A 348 16.23 1.63 -8.97
N PRO A 349 15.36 0.87 -9.67
CA PRO A 349 14.85 -0.39 -9.14
C PRO A 349 15.96 -1.43 -9.00
N VAL A 350 15.74 -2.42 -8.15
CA VAL A 350 16.58 -3.62 -8.03
C VAL A 350 15.73 -4.86 -8.31
N VAL A 351 16.28 -5.78 -9.08
CA VAL A 351 15.68 -7.10 -9.28
C VAL A 351 16.68 -8.15 -8.83
N VAL A 352 16.23 -9.01 -7.92
CA VAL A 352 17.06 -10.09 -7.37
C VAL A 352 16.53 -11.44 -7.83
N TYR A 353 17.43 -12.38 -8.11
CA TYR A 353 17.05 -13.72 -8.57
C TYR A 353 18.06 -14.78 -8.12
N ASP A 354 17.65 -16.04 -8.24
CA ASP A 354 18.50 -17.21 -8.06
C ASP A 354 18.09 -18.31 -9.06
N ALA A 355 18.55 -19.55 -8.84
CA ALA A 355 18.15 -20.74 -9.62
C ALA A 355 17.25 -21.70 -8.82
N SER A 356 16.63 -21.23 -7.74
CA SER A 356 15.87 -22.03 -6.78
C SER A 356 14.53 -21.38 -6.45
N GLY A 357 13.87 -20.74 -7.42
CA GLY A 357 12.54 -20.12 -7.24
C GLY A 357 12.52 -18.91 -6.31
N GLY A 358 13.65 -18.23 -6.12
CA GLY A 358 13.77 -17.04 -5.26
C GLY A 358 14.04 -17.35 -3.79
N LEU A 359 14.23 -18.62 -3.41
CA LEU A 359 14.45 -19.04 -2.02
C LEU A 359 15.64 -18.35 -1.33
N ALA A 360 16.77 -18.19 -2.02
CA ALA A 360 17.95 -17.51 -1.52
C ALA A 360 17.90 -16.01 -1.86
N ALA A 361 17.46 -15.66 -3.08
CA ALA A 361 17.35 -14.28 -3.53
C ALA A 361 16.44 -13.42 -2.66
N ALA A 362 15.41 -14.01 -2.06
CA ALA A 362 14.52 -13.33 -1.13
C ALA A 362 15.26 -12.73 0.08
N ARG A 363 16.43 -13.26 0.46
CA ARG A 363 17.26 -12.68 1.52
C ARG A 363 17.77 -11.28 1.13
N ALA A 364 18.26 -11.12 -0.10
CA ALA A 364 18.68 -9.81 -0.61
C ALA A 364 17.49 -8.86 -0.75
N TRP A 365 16.36 -9.36 -1.27
CA TRP A 365 15.10 -8.61 -1.36
C TRP A 365 14.70 -8.05 0.02
N TRP A 366 14.68 -8.90 1.05
CA TRP A 366 14.28 -8.51 2.38
C TRP A 366 15.27 -7.53 3.02
N LEU A 367 16.58 -7.77 2.88
CA LEU A 367 17.62 -6.91 3.46
C LEU A 367 17.64 -5.51 2.85
N LEU A 368 17.47 -5.39 1.53
CA LEU A 368 17.44 -4.08 0.87
C LEU A 368 16.22 -3.26 1.34
N ARG A 369 15.05 -3.90 1.47
CA ARG A 369 13.84 -3.26 2.00
C ARG A 369 13.94 -2.95 3.48
N TRP A 370 14.50 -3.84 4.29
CA TRP A 370 14.85 -3.57 5.69
C TRP A 370 15.83 -2.40 5.82
N GLY A 371 16.74 -2.29 4.85
CA GLY A 371 17.66 -1.17 4.67
C GLY A 371 16.98 0.14 4.26
N GLY A 372 15.75 0.10 3.74
CA GLY A 372 15.01 1.28 3.29
C GLY A 372 15.04 1.55 1.78
N HIS A 373 15.45 0.57 0.99
CA HIS A 373 15.29 0.60 -0.47
C HIS A 373 14.05 -0.21 -0.86
N ASP A 374 12.96 0.47 -1.21
CA ASP A 374 11.64 -0.14 -1.36
C ASP A 374 11.36 -0.79 -2.72
N ASP A 375 11.95 -0.28 -3.81
CA ASP A 375 11.73 -0.75 -5.18
C ASP A 375 12.63 -1.96 -5.50
N VAL A 376 12.36 -3.05 -4.79
CA VAL A 376 13.07 -4.33 -4.92
C VAL A 376 12.09 -5.43 -5.24
N ARG A 377 12.32 -6.13 -6.36
CA ARG A 377 11.46 -7.21 -6.86
C ARG A 377 12.26 -8.51 -7.02
N LEU A 378 11.59 -9.65 -6.87
CA LEU A 378 12.11 -10.98 -7.18
C LEU A 378 11.76 -11.34 -8.63
N LEU A 379 12.71 -11.90 -9.39
CA LEU A 379 12.39 -12.51 -10.68
C LEU A 379 11.63 -13.82 -10.43
N ASP A 380 10.36 -13.84 -10.80
CA ASP A 380 9.48 -14.98 -10.59
C ASP A 380 9.92 -16.20 -11.43
N GLY A 381 10.24 -17.30 -10.76
CA GLY A 381 10.85 -18.50 -11.36
C GLY A 381 12.35 -18.40 -11.66
N GLY A 382 12.99 -17.27 -11.33
CA GLY A 382 14.44 -17.08 -11.40
C GLY A 382 15.07 -17.34 -12.77
N LEU A 383 16.32 -17.80 -12.77
CA LEU A 383 17.11 -18.06 -13.98
C LEU A 383 16.45 -19.10 -14.90
N SER A 384 15.79 -20.11 -14.33
CA SER A 384 15.10 -21.16 -15.10
C SER A 384 13.96 -20.56 -15.93
N ALA A 385 13.09 -19.75 -15.32
CA ALA A 385 11.99 -19.10 -16.04
C ALA A 385 12.48 -18.09 -17.09
N TRP A 386 13.60 -17.42 -16.85
CA TRP A 386 14.25 -16.54 -17.83
C TRP A 386 14.72 -17.31 -19.07
N GLN A 387 15.42 -18.44 -18.86
CA GLN A 387 15.89 -19.29 -19.95
C GLN A 387 14.74 -19.96 -20.71
N GLN A 388 13.69 -20.40 -20.01
CA GLN A 388 12.47 -20.93 -20.64
C GLN A 388 11.73 -19.90 -21.50
N ALA A 389 11.87 -18.61 -21.18
CA ALA A 389 11.35 -17.52 -21.99
C ALA A 389 12.27 -17.19 -23.19
N GLU A 390 13.33 -17.99 -23.43
CA GLU A 390 14.30 -17.83 -24.51
C GLU A 390 15.00 -16.45 -24.51
N LEU A 391 15.13 -15.86 -23.33
CA LEU A 391 15.79 -14.57 -23.14
C LEU A 391 17.32 -14.73 -23.02
N PRO A 392 18.10 -13.72 -23.44
CA PRO A 392 19.56 -13.84 -23.52
C PRO A 392 20.20 -14.04 -22.14
N VAL A 393 21.29 -14.81 -22.10
CA VAL A 393 22.15 -14.98 -20.92
C VAL A 393 23.59 -14.63 -21.29
N GLU A 394 24.37 -14.22 -20.29
CA GLU A 394 25.80 -13.96 -20.39
C GLU A 394 26.60 -15.02 -19.64
N SER A 395 27.89 -15.12 -19.95
CA SER A 395 28.85 -16.00 -19.28
C SER A 395 30.18 -15.27 -19.09
N GLY A 396 30.99 -15.75 -18.17
CA GLY A 396 32.24 -15.10 -17.76
C GLY A 396 32.04 -14.11 -16.62
N ASP A 397 33.05 -13.27 -16.42
CA ASP A 397 33.05 -12.23 -15.40
C ASP A 397 32.28 -10.99 -15.85
N VAL A 398 31.40 -10.49 -14.98
CA VAL A 398 30.76 -9.18 -15.17
C VAL A 398 31.71 -8.09 -14.67
N PRO A 399 31.99 -7.03 -15.48
CA PRO A 399 32.77 -5.89 -15.02
C PRO A 399 32.17 -5.29 -13.76
N ALA A 400 33.01 -4.96 -12.77
CA ALA A 400 32.54 -4.32 -11.55
C ALA A 400 31.80 -3.02 -11.90
N PRO A 401 30.54 -2.84 -11.44
CA PRO A 401 29.79 -1.63 -11.74
C PRO A 401 30.42 -0.43 -11.02
N ALA A 402 30.14 0.77 -11.53
CA ALA A 402 30.46 1.98 -10.79
C ALA A 402 29.74 1.96 -9.42
N PRO A 403 30.42 2.34 -8.32
CA PRO A 403 29.78 2.37 -7.02
C PRO A 403 28.51 3.21 -7.02
N GLY A 404 27.43 2.64 -6.48
CA GLY A 404 26.15 3.32 -6.34
C GLY A 404 26.11 4.34 -5.19
N ASP A 405 24.97 5.00 -5.03
CA ASP A 405 24.75 6.09 -4.07
C ASP A 405 23.68 5.79 -3.01
N VAL A 406 23.18 4.54 -2.95
CA VAL A 406 22.13 4.14 -2.01
C VAL A 406 22.51 4.41 -0.55
N VAL A 407 21.52 4.76 0.26
CA VAL A 407 21.64 4.94 1.71
C VAL A 407 20.74 3.93 2.39
N LEU A 408 21.32 3.06 3.24
CA LEU A 408 20.59 1.97 3.91
C LEU A 408 20.74 2.11 5.43
N PRO A 409 19.88 2.88 6.12
CA PRO A 409 19.94 3.01 7.58
C PRO A 409 19.62 1.71 8.34
N GLY A 410 18.92 0.76 7.71
CA GLY A 410 18.44 -0.46 8.38
C GLY A 410 17.22 -0.22 9.27
N GLY A 411 16.63 -1.31 9.77
CA GLY A 411 15.56 -1.26 10.78
C GLY A 411 14.17 -0.89 10.25
N LEU A 412 13.95 -0.81 8.94
CA LEU A 412 12.66 -0.36 8.38
C LEU A 412 11.64 -1.48 8.16
N LEU A 413 12.04 -2.74 8.38
CA LEU A 413 11.14 -3.89 8.44
C LEU A 413 11.18 -4.53 9.84
N PRO A 414 10.05 -5.12 10.29
CA PRO A 414 9.98 -5.73 11.62
C PRO A 414 10.87 -6.96 11.73
N VAL A 415 11.66 -6.99 12.81
CA VAL A 415 12.58 -8.07 13.16
C VAL A 415 12.20 -8.59 14.53
N LEU A 416 12.21 -9.92 14.69
CA LEU A 416 12.06 -10.60 15.97
C LEU A 416 13.43 -11.11 16.41
N ASP A 417 13.67 -11.07 17.71
CA ASP A 417 14.64 -11.93 18.36
C ASP A 417 13.95 -13.24 18.79
N ALA A 418 14.69 -14.08 19.53
CA ALA A 418 14.17 -15.36 19.98
C ALA A 418 13.01 -15.21 20.98
N ASP A 419 13.02 -14.20 21.85
CA ASP A 419 11.96 -13.98 22.84
C ASP A 419 10.69 -13.43 22.16
N GLY A 420 10.84 -12.49 21.23
CA GLY A 420 9.75 -12.01 20.39
C GLY A 420 9.14 -13.11 19.52
N ALA A 421 9.94 -14.05 19.03
CA ALA A 421 9.42 -15.24 18.35
C ALA A 421 8.58 -16.11 19.30
N ALA A 422 9.04 -16.36 20.52
CA ALA A 422 8.31 -17.14 21.53
C ALA A 422 6.99 -16.48 21.93
N GLU A 423 7.00 -15.17 22.19
CA GLU A 423 5.80 -14.39 22.52
C GLU A 423 4.79 -14.41 21.36
N LEU A 424 5.28 -14.25 20.13
CA LEU A 424 4.44 -14.25 18.95
C LEU A 424 3.85 -15.63 18.65
N ALA A 425 4.56 -16.72 18.97
CA ALA A 425 4.01 -18.07 18.86
C ALA A 425 2.82 -18.29 19.82
N GLY A 426 2.81 -17.62 20.98
CA GLY A 426 1.71 -17.69 21.95
C GLY A 426 0.54 -16.72 21.68
N SER A 427 0.82 -15.53 21.15
CA SER A 427 -0.16 -14.43 21.02
C SER A 427 -0.60 -14.17 19.57
N GLY A 428 0.25 -14.49 18.59
CA GLY A 428 0.05 -14.28 17.16
C GLY A 428 0.28 -15.56 16.36
N LEU A 429 0.79 -15.41 15.14
CA LEU A 429 1.13 -16.53 14.27
C LEU A 429 2.63 -16.52 13.98
N LEU A 430 3.36 -17.50 14.53
CA LEU A 430 4.74 -17.77 14.13
C LEU A 430 4.76 -18.93 13.13
N LEU A 431 5.27 -18.68 11.93
CA LEU A 431 5.39 -19.67 10.86
C LEU A 431 6.81 -20.23 10.78
N ASP A 432 6.93 -21.56 10.76
CA ASP A 432 8.17 -22.25 10.42
C ASP A 432 8.22 -22.59 8.93
N ALA A 433 9.14 -21.95 8.21
CA ALA A 433 9.27 -22.07 6.76
C ALA A 433 10.11 -23.28 6.31
N ARG A 434 10.64 -24.09 7.24
CA ARG A 434 11.41 -25.31 6.92
C ARG A 434 10.50 -26.40 6.35
N ALA A 435 11.14 -27.42 5.76
CA ALA A 435 10.45 -28.64 5.36
C ALA A 435 9.73 -29.30 6.55
N GLY A 436 8.59 -29.95 6.29
CA GLY A 436 7.70 -30.45 7.34
C GLY A 436 8.38 -31.47 8.26
N GLU A 437 9.25 -32.33 7.73
CA GLU A 437 10.03 -33.32 8.47
C GLU A 437 11.04 -32.68 9.43
N ARG A 438 11.58 -31.50 9.10
CA ARG A 438 12.46 -30.74 10.01
C ARG A 438 11.65 -30.10 11.13
N TYR A 439 10.49 -29.54 10.82
CA TYR A 439 9.56 -29.02 11.83
C TYR A 439 9.14 -30.13 12.81
N ARG A 440 8.75 -31.30 12.30
CA ARG A 440 8.32 -32.43 13.15
C ARG A 440 9.46 -33.03 13.99
N GLY A 441 10.71 -32.69 13.70
CA GLY A 441 11.89 -33.22 14.38
C GLY A 441 12.30 -34.62 13.92
N GLU A 442 11.85 -35.06 12.75
CA GLU A 442 12.16 -36.37 12.18
C GLU A 442 13.57 -36.39 11.55
N VAL A 443 13.97 -35.25 10.98
CA VAL A 443 15.26 -35.06 10.32
C VAL A 443 15.84 -33.71 10.76
N GLU A 444 17.03 -33.71 11.37
CA GLU A 444 17.79 -32.49 11.61
C GLU A 444 19.26 -32.73 11.25
N PRO A 445 19.69 -32.35 10.03
CA PRO A 445 21.03 -32.65 9.55
C PRO A 445 22.07 -31.59 9.90
N ILE A 446 21.67 -30.44 10.46
CA ILE A 446 22.52 -29.24 10.53
C ILE A 446 22.63 -28.71 11.96
N ASP A 447 21.49 -28.50 12.61
CA ASP A 447 21.41 -27.79 13.88
C ASP A 447 21.41 -28.79 15.06
N PRO A 448 21.88 -28.41 16.28
CA PRO A 448 22.18 -29.38 17.35
C PRO A 448 20.95 -30.07 17.97
N ARG A 449 19.74 -29.54 17.74
CA ARG A 449 18.48 -30.10 18.26
C ARG A 449 17.44 -30.15 17.16
N ALA A 450 16.76 -31.30 17.03
CA ALA A 450 15.64 -31.49 16.12
C ALA A 450 14.33 -30.98 16.75
N GLY A 451 13.40 -30.51 15.92
CA GLY A 451 12.09 -30.00 16.36
C GLY A 451 11.84 -28.58 15.89
N HIS A 452 10.94 -27.86 16.56
CA HIS A 452 10.52 -26.50 16.24
C HIS A 452 10.28 -25.65 17.50
N VAL A 453 10.11 -24.33 17.30
CA VAL A 453 9.76 -23.37 18.35
C VAL A 453 8.35 -23.69 18.86
N PRO A 454 8.13 -23.94 20.17
CA PRO A 454 6.80 -24.22 20.68
C PRO A 454 5.79 -23.12 20.35
N GLY A 455 4.59 -23.51 19.91
CA GLY A 455 3.52 -22.67 19.39
C GLY A 455 3.62 -22.35 17.90
N ALA A 456 4.72 -22.68 17.23
CA ALA A 456 4.90 -22.39 15.81
C ALA A 456 4.06 -23.30 14.91
N VAL A 457 3.55 -22.75 13.82
CA VAL A 457 2.80 -23.47 12.79
C VAL A 457 3.72 -23.80 11.61
N SER A 458 3.72 -25.05 11.18
CA SER A 458 4.46 -25.49 9.99
C SER A 458 3.92 -24.84 8.72
N ALA A 459 4.78 -24.17 7.94
CA ALA A 459 4.44 -23.57 6.67
C ALA A 459 5.60 -23.67 5.67
N PRO A 460 5.93 -24.87 5.17
CA PRO A 460 7.10 -25.09 4.30
C PRO A 460 7.12 -24.13 3.11
N THR A 461 8.23 -23.45 2.90
CA THR A 461 8.25 -22.35 1.93
C THR A 461 8.18 -22.83 0.48
N GLY A 462 8.64 -24.06 0.19
CA GLY A 462 8.58 -24.66 -1.15
C GLY A 462 7.15 -24.81 -1.67
N ASP A 463 6.18 -24.97 -0.78
CA ASP A 463 4.76 -25.03 -1.14
C ASP A 463 4.21 -23.67 -1.62
N ASN A 464 4.96 -22.56 -1.50
CA ASN A 464 4.59 -21.28 -2.14
C ASN A 464 4.83 -21.31 -3.64
N LEU A 465 5.57 -22.30 -4.13
CA LEU A 465 5.96 -22.41 -5.52
C LEU A 465 5.07 -23.44 -6.26
N GLY A 466 4.83 -23.17 -7.53
CA GLY A 466 4.30 -24.11 -8.50
C GLY A 466 5.39 -25.08 -8.99
N PRO A 467 5.01 -26.08 -9.80
CA PRO A 467 5.94 -27.07 -10.35
C PRO A 467 6.98 -26.46 -11.30
N ASP A 468 6.72 -25.26 -11.82
CA ASP A 468 7.62 -24.48 -12.68
C ASP A 468 8.61 -23.60 -11.87
N GLY A 469 8.57 -23.68 -10.54
CA GLY A 469 9.42 -22.89 -9.64
C GLY A 469 8.99 -21.42 -9.50
N ARG A 470 7.84 -21.03 -10.07
CA ARG A 470 7.24 -19.71 -9.88
C ARG A 470 6.39 -19.67 -8.63
N PHE A 471 6.15 -18.47 -8.08
CA PHE A 471 5.18 -18.29 -7.02
C PHE A 471 3.79 -18.75 -7.49
N ARG A 472 3.09 -19.46 -6.61
CA ARG A 472 1.68 -19.81 -6.85
C ARG A 472 0.85 -18.54 -7.07
N PRO A 473 -0.27 -18.64 -7.82
CA PRO A 473 -1.17 -17.53 -8.00
C PRO A 473 -1.59 -16.89 -6.66
N VAL A 474 -1.73 -15.57 -6.65
CA VAL A 474 -2.12 -14.78 -5.46
C VAL A 474 -3.34 -15.36 -4.72
N ALA A 475 -4.33 -15.86 -5.46
CA ALA A 475 -5.52 -16.49 -4.88
C ALA A 475 -5.19 -17.77 -4.09
N GLU A 476 -4.29 -18.61 -4.60
CA GLU A 476 -3.83 -19.82 -3.92
C GLU A 476 -3.01 -19.48 -2.67
N LEU A 477 -2.09 -18.51 -2.78
CA LEU A 477 -1.31 -18.03 -1.64
C LEU A 477 -2.22 -17.46 -0.55
N ARG A 478 -3.21 -16.63 -0.90
CA ARG A 478 -4.22 -16.10 0.04
C ARG A 478 -4.99 -17.22 0.73
N ALA A 479 -5.45 -18.22 -0.03
CA ALA A 479 -6.18 -19.35 0.54
C ALA A 479 -5.30 -20.16 1.50
N ARG A 480 -4.06 -20.45 1.09
CA ARG A 480 -3.07 -21.16 1.89
C ARG A 480 -2.79 -20.45 3.22
N PHE A 481 -2.39 -19.18 3.16
CA PHE A 481 -2.04 -18.44 4.37
C PHE A 481 -3.24 -18.16 5.27
N ALA A 482 -4.44 -18.03 4.70
CA ALA A 482 -5.68 -17.97 5.49
C ALA A 482 -5.92 -19.27 6.27
N ALA A 483 -5.72 -20.44 5.65
CA ALA A 483 -5.86 -21.74 6.31
C ALA A 483 -4.84 -21.92 7.44
N LEU A 484 -3.66 -21.31 7.33
CA LEU A 484 -2.63 -21.27 8.38
C LEU A 484 -2.90 -20.21 9.46
N GLY A 485 -3.97 -19.41 9.34
CA GLY A 485 -4.38 -18.43 10.35
C GLY A 485 -3.80 -17.03 10.19
N ALA A 486 -3.24 -16.66 9.04
CA ALA A 486 -2.58 -15.37 8.80
C ALA A 486 -3.55 -14.17 8.63
N ARG A 487 -4.82 -14.29 9.06
CA ARG A 487 -5.83 -13.23 8.93
C ARG A 487 -6.05 -12.51 10.26
N GLY A 488 -5.94 -11.17 10.26
CA GLY A 488 -6.36 -10.32 11.37
C GLY A 488 -5.53 -10.42 12.65
N ARG A 489 -4.31 -10.96 12.57
CA ARG A 489 -3.38 -11.09 13.70
C ARG A 489 -1.93 -10.87 13.27
N PRO A 490 -1.01 -10.50 14.19
CA PRO A 490 0.41 -10.37 13.87
C PRO A 490 1.00 -11.69 13.36
N VAL A 491 1.84 -11.60 12.32
CA VAL A 491 2.51 -12.74 11.68
C VAL A 491 4.02 -12.58 11.78
N GLY A 492 4.71 -13.65 12.12
CA GLY A 492 6.16 -13.73 12.09
C GLY A 492 6.61 -15.02 11.43
N VAL A 493 7.83 -15.01 10.91
CA VAL A 493 8.38 -16.14 10.17
C VAL A 493 9.79 -16.42 10.64
N TYR A 494 10.11 -17.70 10.78
CA TYR A 494 11.48 -18.19 10.89
C TYR A 494 11.68 -19.42 9.99
N CYS A 495 12.93 -19.86 9.86
CA CYS A 495 13.26 -21.09 9.13
C CYS A 495 14.44 -21.79 9.81
N GLY A 496 15.38 -22.35 9.05
CA GLY A 496 16.65 -22.84 9.60
C GLY A 496 17.55 -21.70 10.08
N SER A 497 17.72 -20.66 9.26
CA SER A 497 18.75 -19.63 9.50
C SER A 497 18.40 -18.27 8.87
N GLY A 498 17.12 -17.90 8.82
CA GLY A 498 16.67 -16.61 8.31
C GLY A 498 16.71 -16.38 6.79
N VAL A 499 17.23 -17.31 5.99
CA VAL A 499 17.32 -17.19 4.52
C VAL A 499 15.95 -17.48 3.87
N THR A 500 15.47 -18.71 3.95
CA THR A 500 14.20 -19.11 3.30
C THR A 500 12.96 -18.54 4.01
N ALA A 501 13.11 -18.08 5.26
CA ALA A 501 12.08 -17.28 5.92
C ALA A 501 11.82 -15.96 5.19
N ALA A 502 12.84 -15.34 4.59
CA ALA A 502 12.66 -14.14 3.78
C ALA A 502 11.79 -14.40 2.54
N HIS A 503 11.88 -15.60 1.95
CA HIS A 503 11.01 -16.02 0.85
C HIS A 503 9.55 -16.18 1.29
N GLN A 504 9.30 -16.74 2.48
CA GLN A 504 7.96 -16.77 3.06
C GLN A 504 7.41 -15.36 3.31
N VAL A 505 8.25 -14.44 3.79
CA VAL A 505 7.87 -13.02 3.98
C VAL A 505 7.53 -12.38 2.64
N ALA A 506 8.28 -12.67 1.57
CA ALA A 506 7.94 -12.21 0.23
C ALA A 506 6.59 -12.77 -0.26
N ALA A 507 6.30 -14.06 -0.02
CA ALA A 507 5.01 -14.66 -0.37
C ALA A 507 3.83 -14.01 0.37
N LEU A 508 4.00 -13.69 1.65
CA LEU A 508 3.02 -12.95 2.45
C LEU A 508 2.86 -11.50 1.96
N ALA A 509 3.96 -10.82 1.65
CA ALA A 509 3.96 -9.46 1.11
C ALA A 509 3.25 -9.40 -0.26
N ALA A 510 3.45 -10.39 -1.13
CA ALA A 510 2.79 -10.48 -2.44
C ALA A 510 1.25 -10.60 -2.35
N ILE A 511 0.71 -10.97 -1.19
CA ILE A 511 -0.73 -11.00 -0.93
C ILE A 511 -1.22 -9.89 0.01
N GLY A 512 -0.33 -8.95 0.36
CA GLY A 512 -0.63 -7.81 1.24
C GLY A 512 -0.61 -8.12 2.73
N VAL A 513 0.01 -9.23 3.16
CA VAL A 513 0.14 -9.59 4.58
C VAL A 513 1.54 -9.21 5.08
N PRO A 514 1.68 -8.23 5.98
CA PRO A 514 2.97 -7.90 6.58
C PRO A 514 3.39 -9.00 7.56
N ALA A 515 4.69 -9.31 7.60
CA ALA A 515 5.24 -10.30 8.51
C ALA A 515 6.63 -9.89 9.04
N ALA A 516 6.88 -10.17 10.31
CA ALA A 516 8.18 -9.99 10.95
C ALA A 516 9.10 -11.18 10.64
N LEU A 517 10.39 -10.92 10.46
CA LEU A 517 11.40 -11.97 10.29
C LEU A 517 12.10 -12.23 11.63
N TYR A 518 12.24 -13.49 12.03
CA TYR A 518 13.20 -13.92 13.06
C TYR A 518 14.49 -14.44 12.38
N PRO A 519 15.56 -13.62 12.29
CA PRO A 519 16.73 -13.95 11.47
C PRO A 519 17.56 -15.09 12.06
N GLY A 520 17.75 -15.10 13.39
CA GLY A 520 18.46 -16.18 14.09
C GLY A 520 17.83 -17.54 13.85
N SER A 521 16.49 -17.56 13.74
CA SER A 521 15.73 -18.73 13.29
C SER A 521 15.99 -19.98 14.14
N TRP A 522 15.74 -21.17 13.60
CA TRP A 522 15.97 -22.43 14.31
C TRP A 522 17.42 -22.62 14.74
N SER A 523 18.37 -22.13 13.95
CA SER A 523 19.79 -22.28 14.25
C SER A 523 20.18 -21.57 15.54
N ALA A 524 19.77 -20.30 15.73
CA ALA A 524 19.97 -19.60 17.00
C ALA A 524 19.18 -20.27 18.14
N TRP A 525 17.90 -20.58 17.90
CA TRP A 525 17.03 -21.17 18.91
C TRP A 525 17.57 -22.51 19.44
N SER A 526 17.97 -23.40 18.53
CA SER A 526 18.44 -24.73 18.86
C SER A 526 19.82 -24.73 19.53
N ASN A 527 20.63 -23.69 19.36
CA ASN A 527 21.92 -23.54 20.06
C ASN A 527 21.78 -23.01 21.50
N ASP A 528 20.63 -22.47 21.88
CA ASP A 528 20.35 -22.02 23.25
C ASP A 528 19.73 -23.16 24.10
N PRO A 529 20.49 -23.82 24.99
CA PRO A 529 20.01 -24.99 25.72
C PRO A 529 18.83 -24.70 26.67
N GLU A 530 18.61 -23.45 27.07
CA GLU A 530 17.52 -23.06 27.98
C GLU A 530 16.18 -22.94 27.24
N ARG A 531 16.20 -22.81 25.91
CA ARG A 531 14.98 -22.68 25.11
C ARG A 531 14.27 -24.02 24.91
N PRO A 532 12.94 -24.06 25.09
CA PRO A 532 12.16 -25.27 24.89
C PRO A 532 12.07 -25.65 23.41
N VAL A 533 11.91 -26.95 23.15
CA VAL A 533 11.80 -27.51 21.80
C VAL A 533 10.56 -28.39 21.74
N ALA A 534 9.72 -28.16 20.73
CA ALA A 534 8.57 -29.01 20.42
C ALA A 534 8.88 -29.95 19.24
N THR A 535 8.17 -31.07 19.16
CA THR A 535 8.30 -32.09 18.09
C THR A 535 6.92 -32.61 17.70
N GLY A 536 6.78 -33.23 16.53
CA GLY A 536 5.51 -33.74 16.02
C GLY A 536 4.71 -32.69 15.23
N VAL A 537 3.44 -32.99 14.97
CA VAL A 537 2.56 -32.21 14.06
C VAL A 537 1.81 -31.07 14.73
N THR A 538 1.79 -31.02 16.06
CA THR A 538 1.05 -30.01 16.84
C THR A 538 1.95 -28.82 17.13
N PRO A 539 1.45 -27.58 16.99
CA PRO A 539 2.14 -26.37 17.43
C PRO A 539 2.54 -26.41 18.90
#